data_AF-A0AAE3YNF1-F1
#
_entry.id   AF-A0AAE3YNF1-F1
#
_cell.length_a   1.000
_cell.length_b   1.000
_cell.length_c   1.000
_cell.angle_alpha   90.00
_cell.angle_beta   90.00
_cell.angle_gamma   90.00
#
_symmetry.space_group_name_H-M   'P 1'
#
loop_
_entity.id
_entity.type
_entity.pdbx_description
1 polymer ?
#
loop_
_entity_poly.entity_id
_entity_poly.type
_entity_poly.pdbx_seq_one_letter_code
_entity_poly.pdbx_strand_id
1 'polypeptide(L)'
;MKSLTRWCLRRAAARWPEDVRAEMEREWLAELAALEAEPGTAMARLRYAVSLFASRPERGWGESFLPLTPVFALLVTALATLGVDQLADMLVMLTLRLTGPEYRLDWEWPIAIAQAVLTLLWCVAAGRWVGRRWPMRGAARFAAPFVLAPVPALPFFYDTDPVFMAGVVLGVLVWAAAAGALLLAAVRTRGVIRALLVVLGAPLAGLLAGVTGTVPVALTTEAGWRSSAASLLIGTPPAEFTVIIDLTSRPFSYLGPWALLMAGFTALALAYGLAPAVPRTARAAPAEEVDAAHGTPVIAIGAGCAAVGVVAWAYTLAILTPGMAEVAAAAPIVIDGELMMWTSELRITSILLTALGLLIATADRRYPAAAALVAGGGLLAANAALYRMQLTGVAGLRIALLLGAVAIVAGWAVAGRARNWPARRYVVVGVFTAAVAMPMVLLQGASGINHPYLPLGLKVTTVGLAVAGVLLAAVPAVVYARRRVPVPAAIALIGLPVVVTVVAAAIPAGTEEHATGSGAAGAALGLPLAVVTMALMRRHRSRARGRTAALWAAFTVAALPAAVVILVIGTLLFSFVPTALFAIEGGGYSHDGLSSVPGVAALILPIAVALAVRVDGESPVVAGPRWSPEVAA
;
A
#
# COMPACT_ATOMS: atom_id res chain seq x y z
N MET A 1 -43.89 -27.67 -4.90
CA MET A 1 -42.84 -27.25 -3.94
C MET A 1 -41.62 -28.17 -3.95
N LYS A 2 -41.77 -29.51 -3.88
CA LYS A 2 -40.64 -30.47 -3.96
C LYS A 2 -39.76 -30.34 -5.22
N SER A 3 -40.36 -29.96 -6.36
CA SER A 3 -39.62 -29.70 -7.61
C SER A 3 -38.71 -28.47 -7.53
N LEU A 4 -39.17 -27.40 -6.88
CA LEU A 4 -38.45 -26.13 -6.73
C LEU A 4 -37.24 -26.29 -5.79
N THR A 5 -37.42 -26.94 -4.64
CA THR A 5 -36.32 -27.17 -3.68
C THR A 5 -35.20 -28.02 -4.28
N ARG A 6 -35.53 -29.11 -4.99
CA ARG A 6 -34.54 -29.94 -5.69
C ARG A 6 -33.86 -29.19 -6.84
N TRP A 7 -34.58 -28.35 -7.57
CA TRP A 7 -33.98 -27.50 -8.62
C TRP A 7 -32.98 -26.48 -8.03
N CYS A 8 -33.33 -25.82 -6.93
CA CYS A 8 -32.45 -24.90 -6.22
C CYS A 8 -31.16 -25.57 -5.76
N LEU A 9 -31.24 -26.79 -5.20
CA LEU A 9 -30.06 -27.55 -4.76
C LEU A 9 -29.16 -27.97 -5.92
N ARG A 10 -29.73 -28.49 -7.01
CA ARG A 10 -28.94 -28.82 -8.21
C ARG A 10 -28.23 -27.59 -8.78
N ARG A 11 -28.91 -26.44 -8.79
CA ARG A 11 -28.27 -25.17 -9.20
C ARG A 11 -27.29 -24.60 -8.19
N ALA A 12 -27.42 -24.90 -6.91
CA ALA A 12 -26.40 -24.62 -5.92
C ALA A 12 -25.16 -25.51 -6.17
N ALA A 13 -25.35 -26.80 -6.41
CA ALA A 13 -24.26 -27.78 -6.56
C ALA A 13 -23.48 -27.56 -7.85
N ALA A 14 -24.16 -27.20 -8.95
CA ALA A 14 -23.52 -26.88 -10.22
C ALA A 14 -22.48 -25.74 -10.15
N ARG A 15 -22.47 -24.93 -9.07
CA ARG A 15 -21.46 -23.88 -8.84
C ARG A 15 -20.15 -24.41 -8.26
N TRP A 16 -20.11 -25.68 -7.87
CA TRP A 16 -18.94 -26.35 -7.33
C TRP A 16 -18.13 -27.03 -8.46
N PRO A 17 -16.79 -27.12 -8.29
CA PRO A 17 -15.91 -27.92 -9.14
C PRO A 17 -16.41 -29.36 -9.31
N GLU A 18 -16.12 -29.97 -10.45
CA GLU A 18 -16.69 -31.26 -10.86
C GLU A 18 -16.36 -32.42 -9.90
N ASP A 19 -15.17 -32.35 -9.28
CA ASP A 19 -14.67 -33.27 -8.25
C ASP A 19 -15.45 -33.23 -6.93
N VAL A 20 -16.04 -32.08 -6.56
CA VAL A 20 -16.76 -31.90 -5.28
C VAL A 20 -18.27 -31.77 -5.49
N ARG A 21 -18.72 -31.47 -6.72
CA ARG A 21 -20.12 -31.25 -7.09
C ARG A 21 -21.01 -32.42 -6.73
N ALA A 22 -20.59 -33.64 -7.07
CA ALA A 22 -21.36 -34.86 -6.82
C ALA A 22 -21.42 -35.24 -5.32
N GLU A 23 -20.45 -34.80 -4.52
CA GLU A 23 -20.44 -34.98 -3.07
C GLU A 23 -21.39 -33.99 -2.39
N MET A 24 -21.27 -32.70 -2.70
CA MET A 24 -22.16 -31.66 -2.17
C MET A 24 -23.62 -31.88 -2.57
N GLU A 25 -23.88 -32.30 -3.81
CA GLU A 25 -25.24 -32.62 -4.25
C GLU A 25 -25.82 -33.79 -3.44
N ARG A 26 -25.04 -34.84 -3.16
CA ARG A 26 -25.49 -35.98 -2.35
C ARG A 26 -25.76 -35.56 -0.91
N GLU A 27 -24.86 -34.79 -0.30
CA GLU A 27 -24.98 -34.33 1.09
C GLU A 27 -26.22 -33.44 1.28
N TRP A 28 -26.44 -32.46 0.39
CA TRP A 28 -27.60 -31.58 0.51
C TRP A 28 -28.93 -32.24 0.15
N LEU A 29 -28.92 -33.24 -0.74
CA LEU A 29 -30.10 -34.05 -1.01
C LEU A 29 -30.43 -34.95 0.20
N ALA A 30 -29.42 -35.42 0.94
CA ALA A 30 -29.62 -36.19 2.16
C ALA A 30 -30.23 -35.32 3.28
N GLU A 31 -29.72 -34.09 3.48
CA GLU A 31 -30.31 -33.13 4.43
C GLU A 31 -31.73 -32.72 4.03
N LEU A 32 -32.00 -32.53 2.73
CA LEU A 32 -33.36 -32.26 2.25
C LEU A 32 -34.29 -33.46 2.51
N ALA A 33 -33.80 -34.70 2.37
CA ALA A 33 -34.58 -35.90 2.66
C ALA A 33 -34.90 -36.03 4.16
N ALA A 34 -33.95 -35.68 5.03
CA ALA A 34 -34.19 -35.61 6.48
C ALA A 34 -35.29 -34.58 6.82
N LEU A 35 -35.23 -33.39 6.22
CA LEU A 35 -36.28 -32.38 6.37
C LEU A 35 -37.62 -32.81 5.76
N GLU A 36 -37.63 -33.65 4.72
CA GLU A 36 -38.87 -34.18 4.12
C GLU A 36 -39.57 -35.22 5.00
N ALA A 37 -38.82 -35.96 5.84
CA ALA A 37 -39.34 -36.97 6.76
C ALA A 37 -40.09 -36.36 7.96
N GLU A 38 -39.82 -35.10 8.31
CA GLU A 38 -40.52 -34.40 9.39
C GLU A 38 -41.84 -33.75 8.91
N PRO A 39 -42.98 -34.04 9.56
CA PRO A 39 -44.25 -33.37 9.25
C PRO A 39 -44.20 -31.88 9.65
N GLY A 40 -44.77 -31.00 8.81
CA GLY A 40 -44.87 -29.55 9.08
C GLY A 40 -43.69 -28.67 8.62
N THR A 41 -42.62 -29.23 8.07
CA THR A 41 -41.37 -28.50 7.73
C THR A 41 -41.32 -27.87 6.33
N ALA A 42 -42.47 -27.67 5.70
CA ALA A 42 -42.57 -27.16 4.31
C ALA A 42 -41.75 -25.87 4.09
N MET A 43 -41.87 -24.90 5.00
CA MET A 43 -41.14 -23.64 4.91
C MET A 43 -39.64 -23.80 5.20
N ALA A 44 -39.26 -24.71 6.11
CA ALA A 44 -37.85 -25.01 6.42
C ALA A 44 -37.11 -25.59 5.21
N ARG A 45 -37.75 -26.51 4.47
CA ARG A 45 -37.22 -27.07 3.21
C ARG A 45 -36.96 -26.00 2.16
N LEU A 46 -37.91 -25.07 2.01
CA LEU A 46 -37.77 -23.96 1.07
C LEU A 46 -36.65 -23.00 1.51
N ARG A 47 -36.60 -22.63 2.79
CA ARG A 47 -35.55 -21.77 3.36
C ARG A 47 -34.17 -22.38 3.18
N TYR A 48 -34.02 -23.67 3.45
CA TYR A 48 -32.78 -24.42 3.27
C TYR A 48 -32.32 -24.37 1.80
N ALA A 49 -33.18 -24.79 0.86
CA ALA A 49 -32.85 -24.81 -0.56
C ALA A 49 -32.57 -23.40 -1.12
N VAL A 50 -33.34 -22.39 -0.70
CA VAL A 50 -33.12 -20.99 -1.09
C VAL A 50 -31.85 -20.43 -0.45
N SER A 51 -31.51 -20.79 0.78
CA SER A 51 -30.27 -20.35 1.43
C SER A 51 -29.03 -20.93 0.75
N LEU A 52 -29.05 -22.19 0.31
CA LEU A 52 -27.98 -22.81 -0.46
C LEU A 52 -27.93 -22.29 -1.89
N PHE A 53 -29.09 -21.93 -2.46
CA PHE A 53 -29.13 -21.24 -3.74
C PHE A 53 -28.65 -19.79 -3.65
N ALA A 54 -28.87 -19.09 -2.55
CA ALA A 54 -28.40 -17.72 -2.35
C ALA A 54 -26.96 -17.66 -1.83
N SER A 55 -26.47 -18.73 -1.18
CA SER A 55 -25.09 -18.81 -0.73
C SER A 55 -24.16 -18.91 -1.94
N ARG A 56 -23.11 -18.09 -1.91
CA ARG A 56 -21.96 -18.30 -2.80
C ARG A 56 -21.14 -19.44 -2.20
N PRO A 57 -20.59 -20.37 -3.00
CA PRO A 57 -19.66 -21.38 -2.51
C PRO A 57 -18.60 -20.67 -1.66
N GLU A 58 -18.49 -21.05 -0.39
CA GLU A 58 -17.60 -20.42 0.57
C GLU A 58 -16.17 -20.81 0.26
N ARG A 59 -15.60 -20.03 -0.65
CA ARG A 59 -14.20 -20.09 -0.99
C ARG A 59 -13.51 -19.14 -0.03
N GLY A 60 -12.66 -19.67 0.86
CA GLY A 60 -11.89 -18.88 1.82
C GLY A 60 -11.05 -17.78 1.16
N TRP A 61 -10.35 -16.96 1.96
CA TRP A 61 -9.47 -15.84 1.58
C TRP A 61 -8.83 -15.87 0.19
N GLY A 62 -8.44 -17.06 -0.27
CA GLY A 62 -8.13 -17.34 -1.66
C GLY A 62 -9.09 -16.61 -2.60
N GLU A 63 -10.36 -16.97 -2.72
CA GLU A 63 -11.14 -16.55 -3.90
C GLU A 63 -11.91 -15.23 -3.75
N SER A 64 -11.97 -14.65 -2.55
CA SER A 64 -12.55 -13.31 -2.35
C SER A 64 -11.63 -12.20 -2.85
N PHE A 65 -10.30 -12.42 -2.77
CA PHE A 65 -9.28 -11.49 -3.26
C PHE A 65 -8.40 -12.07 -4.39
N LEU A 66 -8.39 -13.37 -4.70
CA LEU A 66 -7.65 -13.94 -5.85
C LEU A 66 -7.97 -13.26 -7.19
N PRO A 67 -9.21 -12.85 -7.51
CA PRO A 67 -9.44 -12.12 -8.75
C PRO A 67 -8.80 -10.73 -8.76
N LEU A 68 -8.61 -10.11 -7.59
CA LEU A 68 -7.98 -8.79 -7.43
C LEU A 68 -6.49 -8.86 -7.08
N THR A 69 -5.96 -10.00 -6.63
CA THR A 69 -4.54 -10.20 -6.33
C THR A 69 -3.64 -9.88 -7.53
N PRO A 70 -3.94 -10.27 -8.77
CA PRO A 70 -3.13 -9.86 -9.92
C PRO A 70 -3.21 -8.36 -10.19
N VAL A 71 -4.37 -7.73 -9.99
CA VAL A 71 -4.58 -6.28 -10.13
C VAL A 71 -3.75 -5.53 -9.08
N PHE A 72 -3.83 -5.94 -7.82
CA PHE A 72 -3.08 -5.33 -6.73
C PHE A 72 -1.57 -5.53 -6.89
N ALA A 73 -1.11 -6.73 -7.24
CA ALA A 73 0.31 -6.98 -7.49
C ALA A 73 0.84 -6.12 -8.65
N LEU A 74 0.02 -5.95 -9.70
CA LEU A 74 0.36 -5.09 -10.84
C LEU A 74 0.42 -3.62 -10.44
N LEU A 75 -0.56 -3.11 -9.67
CA LEU A 75 -0.57 -1.75 -9.13
C LEU A 75 0.61 -1.46 -8.18
N VAL A 76 0.92 -2.38 -7.28
CA VAL A 76 2.10 -2.24 -6.39
C VAL A 76 3.38 -2.18 -7.22
N THR A 77 3.48 -3.02 -8.25
CA THR A 77 4.66 -3.02 -9.13
C THR A 77 4.76 -1.73 -9.92
N ALA A 78 3.62 -1.19 -10.36
CA ALA A 78 3.52 0.11 -11.02
C ALA A 78 4.00 1.25 -10.11
N LEU A 79 3.58 1.26 -8.85
CA LEU A 79 4.02 2.25 -7.85
C LEU A 79 5.52 2.10 -7.59
N ALA A 80 6.03 0.87 -7.48
CA ALA A 80 7.45 0.61 -7.37
C ALA A 80 8.23 1.08 -8.61
N THR A 81 7.63 1.02 -9.81
CA THR A 81 8.23 1.57 -11.04
C THR A 81 8.43 3.07 -10.98
N LEU A 82 7.46 3.85 -10.46
CA LEU A 82 7.66 5.30 -10.26
C LEU A 82 8.85 5.58 -9.35
N GLY A 83 8.97 4.77 -8.30
CA GLY A 83 10.11 4.87 -7.42
C GLY A 83 11.44 4.51 -8.11
N VAL A 84 11.50 3.37 -8.80
CA VAL A 84 12.69 2.97 -9.57
C VAL A 84 13.09 4.01 -10.60
N ASP A 85 12.11 4.71 -11.18
CA ASP A 85 12.35 5.81 -12.10
C ASP A 85 13.08 6.99 -11.44
N GLN A 86 12.67 7.38 -10.23
CA GLN A 86 13.41 8.38 -9.43
C GLN A 86 14.83 7.90 -9.06
N LEU A 87 14.99 6.61 -8.70
CA LEU A 87 16.33 6.06 -8.44
C LEU A 87 17.21 6.05 -9.68
N ALA A 88 16.63 5.74 -10.84
CA ALA A 88 17.34 5.76 -12.11
C ALA A 88 17.86 7.17 -12.41
N ASP A 89 17.04 8.21 -12.21
CA ASP A 89 17.47 9.61 -12.30
C ASP A 89 18.61 9.92 -11.34
N MET A 90 18.46 9.60 -10.05
CA MET A 90 19.52 9.82 -9.04
C MET A 90 20.83 9.10 -9.41
N LEU A 91 20.77 7.88 -9.92
CA LEU A 91 21.95 7.11 -10.33
C LEU A 91 22.62 7.72 -11.56
N VAL A 92 21.85 8.18 -12.53
CA VAL A 92 22.37 8.89 -13.71
C VAL A 92 23.06 10.17 -13.25
N MET A 93 22.39 10.99 -12.44
CA MET A 93 22.94 12.24 -11.90
C MET A 93 24.21 12.01 -11.06
N LEU A 94 24.23 10.97 -10.22
CA LEU A 94 25.42 10.59 -9.47
C LEU A 94 26.58 10.19 -10.39
N THR A 95 26.29 9.41 -11.43
CA THR A 95 27.31 9.00 -12.42
C THR A 95 27.88 10.21 -13.14
N LEU A 96 27.03 11.17 -13.53
CA LEU A 96 27.49 12.42 -14.15
C LEU A 96 28.36 13.23 -13.19
N ARG A 97 27.97 13.38 -11.93
CA ARG A 97 28.79 14.05 -10.91
C ARG A 97 30.15 13.38 -10.71
N LEU A 98 30.20 12.05 -10.68
CA LEU A 98 31.44 11.28 -10.48
C LEU A 98 32.38 11.29 -11.69
N THR A 99 31.83 11.48 -12.89
CA THR A 99 32.62 11.48 -14.14
C THR A 99 33.22 12.84 -14.48
N GLY A 100 32.91 13.88 -13.68
CA GLY A 100 33.46 15.23 -13.82
C GLY A 100 32.80 16.22 -14.80
N PRO A 101 31.80 15.89 -15.65
CA PRO A 101 31.10 16.92 -16.40
C PRO A 101 30.20 17.77 -15.48
N GLU A 102 30.36 19.09 -15.57
CA GLU A 102 29.40 20.03 -15.01
C GLU A 102 28.04 19.83 -15.67
N TYR A 103 26.97 19.82 -14.87
CA TYR A 103 25.61 19.71 -15.38
C TYR A 103 25.32 20.87 -16.34
N ARG A 104 24.96 20.55 -17.58
CA ARG A 104 24.57 21.54 -18.59
C ARG A 104 23.10 21.31 -19.00
N LEU A 105 22.38 22.38 -19.30
CA LEU A 105 20.97 22.35 -19.71
C LEU A 105 20.71 21.47 -20.96
N ASP A 106 21.71 21.27 -21.84
CA ASP A 106 21.61 20.38 -23.00
C ASP A 106 21.63 18.88 -22.63
N TRP A 107 21.83 18.53 -21.35
CA TRP A 107 21.95 17.14 -20.88
C TRP A 107 20.63 16.54 -20.43
N GLU A 108 19.54 17.31 -20.38
CA GLU A 108 18.23 16.83 -19.94
C GLU A 108 17.73 15.61 -20.73
N TRP A 109 17.90 15.60 -22.05
CA TRP A 109 17.53 14.45 -22.89
C TRP A 109 18.42 13.23 -22.69
N PRO A 110 19.76 13.32 -22.74
CA PRO A 110 20.63 12.21 -22.39
C PRO A 110 20.31 11.60 -21.02
N ILE A 111 20.01 12.43 -20.02
CA ILE A 111 19.60 12.00 -18.68
C ILE A 111 18.28 11.24 -18.73
N ALA A 112 17.24 11.84 -19.32
CA ALA A 112 15.92 11.23 -19.44
C ALA A 112 15.95 9.90 -20.22
N ILE A 113 16.77 9.80 -21.27
CA ILE A 113 16.97 8.57 -22.04
C ILE A 113 17.67 7.50 -21.17
N ALA A 114 18.75 7.86 -20.47
CA ALA A 114 19.47 6.94 -19.62
C ALA A 114 18.59 6.41 -18.47
N GLN A 115 17.83 7.31 -17.83
CA GLN A 115 16.83 6.99 -16.83
C GLN A 115 15.79 6.01 -17.40
N ALA A 116 15.19 6.33 -18.55
CA ALA A 116 14.19 5.51 -19.19
C ALA A 116 14.69 4.10 -19.54
N VAL A 117 15.96 3.95 -19.95
CA VAL A 117 16.57 2.65 -20.20
C VAL A 117 16.61 1.80 -18.93
N LEU A 118 17.05 2.37 -17.80
CA LEU A 118 17.09 1.69 -16.51
C LEU A 118 15.68 1.30 -16.04
N THR A 119 14.73 2.24 -16.14
CA THR A 119 13.31 2.01 -15.79
C THR A 119 12.69 0.92 -16.67
N LEU A 120 13.02 0.88 -17.96
CA LEU A 120 12.53 -0.14 -18.90
C LEU A 120 13.07 -1.53 -18.56
N LEU A 121 14.36 -1.65 -18.22
CA LEU A 121 14.96 -2.91 -17.77
C LEU A 121 14.23 -3.47 -16.53
N TRP A 122 13.95 -2.60 -15.55
CA TRP A 122 13.13 -2.95 -14.39
C TRP A 122 11.73 -3.39 -14.78
N CYS A 123 11.02 -2.60 -15.60
CA CYS A 123 9.65 -2.88 -16.03
C CYS A 123 9.52 -4.24 -16.73
N VAL A 124 10.49 -4.61 -17.57
CA VAL A 124 10.50 -5.93 -18.22
C VAL A 124 10.69 -7.05 -17.20
N ALA A 125 11.67 -6.91 -16.29
CA ALA A 125 11.94 -7.92 -15.27
C ALA A 125 10.77 -8.09 -14.29
N ALA A 126 10.26 -6.97 -13.77
CA ALA A 126 9.16 -6.91 -12.83
C ALA A 126 7.86 -7.41 -13.47
N GLY A 127 7.51 -6.93 -14.66
CA GLY A 127 6.31 -7.36 -15.38
C GLY A 127 6.31 -8.87 -15.64
N ARG A 128 7.43 -9.41 -16.13
CA ARG A 128 7.58 -10.86 -16.35
C ARG A 128 7.48 -11.65 -15.05
N TRP A 129 8.07 -11.16 -13.96
CA TRP A 129 8.00 -11.81 -12.66
C TRP A 129 6.58 -11.84 -12.08
N VAL A 130 5.90 -10.68 -12.08
CA VAL A 130 4.52 -10.54 -11.59
C VAL A 130 3.57 -11.34 -12.47
N GLY A 131 3.70 -11.29 -13.79
CA GLY A 131 2.84 -12.03 -14.73
C GLY A 131 2.98 -13.54 -14.59
N ARG A 132 4.19 -14.05 -14.29
CA ARG A 132 4.42 -15.47 -13.99
C ARG A 132 3.77 -15.90 -12.68
N ARG A 133 3.86 -15.04 -11.66
CA ARG A 133 3.44 -15.36 -10.28
C ARG A 133 1.95 -15.13 -10.06
N TRP A 134 1.37 -14.06 -10.60
CA TRP A 134 -0.02 -13.65 -10.44
C TRP A 134 -0.63 -13.25 -11.80
N PRO A 135 -0.85 -14.20 -12.71
CA PRO A 135 -1.44 -13.91 -14.02
C PRO A 135 -2.94 -13.59 -13.93
N MET A 136 -3.40 -12.56 -14.64
CA MET A 136 -4.81 -12.38 -14.99
C MET A 136 -5.23 -13.46 -16.01
N ARG A 137 -6.42 -14.04 -15.84
CA ARG A 137 -6.91 -15.13 -16.69
C ARG A 137 -7.71 -14.63 -17.89
N GLY A 138 -7.58 -15.31 -19.02
CA GLY A 138 -8.41 -15.08 -20.21
C GLY A 138 -8.26 -13.67 -20.77
N ALA A 139 -9.39 -13.01 -21.04
CA ALA A 139 -9.44 -11.64 -21.57
C ALA A 139 -8.98 -10.58 -20.55
N ALA A 140 -9.02 -10.88 -19.25
CA ALA A 140 -8.68 -9.90 -18.21
C ALA A 140 -7.20 -9.44 -18.28
N ARG A 141 -6.29 -10.23 -18.86
CA ARG A 141 -4.89 -9.80 -19.06
C ARG A 141 -4.75 -8.58 -19.97
N PHE A 142 -5.73 -8.33 -20.85
CA PHE A 142 -5.75 -7.14 -21.71
C PHE A 142 -6.19 -5.88 -20.96
N ALA A 143 -6.73 -6.02 -19.75
CA ALA A 143 -7.05 -4.90 -18.86
C ALA A 143 -5.82 -4.37 -18.10
N ALA A 144 -4.65 -5.03 -18.20
CA ALA A 144 -3.45 -4.62 -17.47
C ALA A 144 -3.05 -3.15 -17.70
N PRO A 145 -3.04 -2.60 -18.93
CA PRO A 145 -2.78 -1.17 -19.14
C PRO A 145 -3.80 -0.25 -18.45
N PHE A 146 -5.08 -0.61 -18.47
CA PHE A 146 -6.14 0.17 -17.82
C PHE A 146 -6.04 0.12 -16.29
N VAL A 147 -5.61 -1.01 -15.73
CA VAL A 147 -5.29 -1.12 -14.30
C VAL A 147 -4.09 -0.24 -13.95
N LEU A 148 -3.08 -0.18 -14.82
CA LEU A 148 -1.89 0.63 -14.60
C LEU A 148 -2.13 2.13 -14.79
N ALA A 149 -3.08 2.53 -15.63
CA ALA A 149 -3.32 3.90 -16.09
C ALA A 149 -3.36 4.98 -14.99
N PRO A 150 -3.97 4.77 -13.81
CA PRO A 150 -3.97 5.78 -12.76
C PRO A 150 -2.57 6.09 -12.24
N VAL A 151 -1.65 5.12 -12.26
CA VAL A 151 -0.34 5.23 -11.60
C VAL A 151 0.62 6.23 -12.27
N PRO A 152 0.90 6.19 -13.58
CA PRO A 152 1.75 7.20 -14.23
C PRO A 152 1.15 8.61 -14.23
N ALA A 153 -0.14 8.76 -13.91
CA ALA A 153 -0.79 10.04 -13.71
C ALA A 153 -0.61 10.60 -12.28
N LEU A 154 -0.35 9.74 -11.28
CA LEU A 154 -0.24 10.13 -9.86
C LEU A 154 0.71 11.31 -9.62
N PRO A 155 1.92 11.34 -10.22
CA PRO A 155 2.85 12.46 -10.05
C PRO A 155 2.42 13.75 -10.74
N PHE A 156 1.18 13.88 -11.22
CA PHE A 156 0.70 15.07 -11.92
C PHE A 156 -0.68 15.52 -11.45
N PHE A 157 -1.17 14.99 -10.32
CA PHE A 157 -2.42 15.45 -9.69
C PHE A 157 -2.20 16.54 -8.63
N TYR A 158 -0.96 17.02 -8.44
CA TYR A 158 -0.66 18.09 -7.49
C TYR A 158 -0.66 19.46 -8.19
N ASP A 159 -1.45 20.39 -7.65
CA ASP A 159 -1.46 21.85 -7.90
C ASP A 159 -1.09 22.29 -9.34
N THR A 160 -1.60 21.54 -10.32
CA THR A 160 -1.22 21.67 -11.71
C THR A 160 -2.33 22.37 -12.46
N ASP A 161 -1.92 23.26 -13.36
CA ASP A 161 -2.78 23.90 -14.35
C ASP A 161 -3.81 22.89 -14.87
N PRO A 162 -5.13 23.16 -14.78
CA PRO A 162 -6.18 22.25 -15.25
C PRO A 162 -5.98 21.83 -16.71
N VAL A 163 -5.33 22.67 -17.53
CA VAL A 163 -4.96 22.34 -18.91
C VAL A 163 -3.92 21.23 -18.96
N PHE A 164 -2.87 21.32 -18.15
CA PHE A 164 -1.84 20.29 -18.07
C PHE A 164 -2.41 18.98 -17.53
N MET A 165 -3.23 19.05 -16.49
CA MET A 165 -3.97 17.92 -15.92
C MET A 165 -4.86 17.22 -16.97
N ALA A 166 -5.62 17.98 -17.76
CA ALA A 166 -6.40 17.45 -18.87
C ALA A 166 -5.52 16.77 -19.92
N GLY A 167 -4.32 17.31 -20.17
CA GLY A 167 -3.31 16.72 -21.03
C GLY A 167 -2.85 15.36 -20.53
N VAL A 168 -2.43 15.25 -19.28
CA VAL A 168 -2.01 13.99 -18.67
C VAL A 168 -3.12 12.94 -18.72
N VAL A 169 -4.35 13.31 -18.36
CA VAL A 169 -5.51 12.39 -18.43
C VAL A 169 -5.73 11.89 -19.86
N LEU A 170 -5.73 12.80 -20.85
CA LEU A 170 -5.89 12.43 -22.26
C LEU A 170 -4.77 11.49 -22.72
N GLY A 171 -3.51 11.83 -22.43
CA GLY A 171 -2.35 11.03 -22.78
C GLY A 171 -2.40 9.62 -22.17
N VAL A 172 -2.84 9.50 -20.91
CA VAL A 172 -2.99 8.21 -20.21
C VAL A 172 -4.10 7.36 -20.81
N LEU A 173 -5.23 7.96 -21.19
CA LEU A 173 -6.33 7.23 -21.83
C LEU A 173 -5.90 6.68 -23.20
N VAL A 174 -5.24 7.52 -24.01
CA VAL A 174 -4.70 7.12 -25.32
C VAL A 174 -3.64 6.04 -25.15
N TRP A 175 -2.74 6.21 -24.19
CA TRP A 175 -1.72 5.23 -23.85
C TRP A 175 -2.32 3.87 -23.47
N ALA A 176 -3.30 3.84 -22.55
CA ALA A 176 -3.89 2.60 -22.07
C ALA A 176 -4.56 1.83 -23.22
N ALA A 177 -5.23 2.54 -24.12
CA ALA A 177 -5.81 1.97 -25.34
C ALA A 177 -4.72 1.43 -26.29
N ALA A 178 -3.68 2.22 -26.57
CA ALA A 178 -2.58 1.82 -27.46
C ALA A 178 -1.80 0.61 -26.92
N ALA A 179 -1.43 0.62 -25.64
CA ALA A 179 -0.77 -0.48 -24.96
C ALA A 179 -1.64 -1.74 -24.90
N GLY A 180 -2.96 -1.59 -24.71
CA GLY A 180 -3.92 -2.70 -24.76
C GLY A 180 -4.00 -3.33 -26.15
N ALA A 181 -4.05 -2.51 -27.20
CA ALA A 181 -4.04 -2.96 -28.58
C ALA A 181 -2.73 -3.67 -28.96
N LEU A 182 -1.59 -3.12 -28.53
CA LEU A 182 -0.26 -3.73 -28.70
C LEU A 182 -0.18 -5.09 -28.00
N LEU A 183 -0.66 -5.19 -26.75
CA LEU A 183 -0.69 -6.45 -26.03
C LEU A 183 -1.56 -7.50 -26.73
N LEU A 184 -2.73 -7.10 -27.23
CA LEU A 184 -3.61 -7.97 -28.01
C LEU A 184 -2.92 -8.46 -29.30
N ALA A 185 -2.26 -7.57 -30.04
CA ALA A 185 -1.52 -7.90 -31.26
C ALA A 185 -0.31 -8.82 -30.97
N ALA A 186 0.46 -8.53 -29.91
CA ALA A 186 1.62 -9.32 -29.50
C ALA A 186 1.22 -10.75 -29.07
N VAL A 187 0.06 -10.91 -28.43
CA VAL A 187 -0.49 -12.22 -28.07
C VAL A 187 -0.89 -13.03 -29.31
N ARG A 188 -1.46 -12.37 -30.34
CA ARG A 188 -1.92 -13.04 -31.58
C ARG A 188 -0.80 -13.40 -32.54
N THR A 189 0.30 -12.66 -32.52
CA THR A 189 1.48 -12.88 -33.39
C THR A 189 2.50 -13.81 -32.73
N ARG A 190 3.45 -14.37 -33.48
CA ARG A 190 4.55 -15.22 -32.98
C ARG A 190 5.89 -14.81 -33.61
N GLY A 191 7.00 -15.26 -33.04
CA GLY A 191 8.34 -15.08 -33.61
C GLY A 191 8.80 -13.61 -33.68
N VAL A 192 9.50 -13.26 -34.76
CA VAL A 192 10.13 -11.94 -34.97
C VAL A 192 9.10 -10.80 -34.95
N ILE A 193 7.90 -11.00 -35.51
CA ILE A 193 6.84 -9.97 -35.54
C ILE A 193 6.42 -9.58 -34.12
N ARG A 194 6.30 -10.55 -33.21
CA ARG A 194 6.01 -10.26 -31.80
C ARG A 194 7.14 -9.46 -31.15
N ALA A 195 8.40 -9.81 -31.44
CA ALA A 195 9.56 -9.10 -30.91
C ALA A 195 9.57 -7.64 -31.40
N LEU A 196 9.32 -7.41 -32.70
CA LEU A 196 9.22 -6.06 -33.27
C LEU A 196 8.07 -5.26 -32.66
N LEU A 197 6.88 -5.86 -32.51
CA LEU A 197 5.74 -5.20 -31.87
C LEU A 197 6.03 -4.78 -30.42
N VAL A 198 6.79 -5.59 -29.67
CA VAL A 198 7.15 -5.25 -28.29
C VAL A 198 8.23 -4.16 -28.25
N VAL A 199 9.29 -4.29 -29.05
CA VAL A 199 10.45 -3.38 -29.04
C VAL A 199 10.09 -2.01 -29.61
N LEU A 200 9.35 -1.96 -30.72
CA LEU A 200 8.95 -0.70 -31.37
C LEU A 200 7.62 -0.18 -30.84
N GLY A 201 6.69 -1.06 -30.46
CA GLY A 201 5.37 -0.64 -29.98
C GLY A 201 5.43 0.06 -28.63
N ALA A 202 6.30 -0.35 -27.70
CA ALA A 202 6.44 0.31 -26.40
C ALA A 202 6.81 1.81 -26.50
N PRO A 203 7.87 2.21 -27.22
CA PRO A 203 8.19 3.63 -27.41
C PRO A 203 7.13 4.37 -28.23
N LEU A 204 6.51 3.72 -29.24
CA LEU A 204 5.43 4.35 -30.00
C LEU A 204 4.20 4.65 -29.14
N ALA A 205 3.79 3.75 -28.25
CA ALA A 205 2.69 4.00 -27.32
C ALA A 205 3.02 5.13 -26.33
N GLY A 206 4.25 5.19 -25.84
CA GLY A 206 4.73 6.28 -25.00
C GLY A 206 4.72 7.62 -25.73
N LEU A 207 5.24 7.66 -26.96
CA LEU A 207 5.24 8.85 -27.82
C LEU A 207 3.82 9.33 -28.12
N LEU A 208 2.90 8.42 -28.46
CA LEU A 208 1.49 8.75 -28.67
C LEU A 208 0.87 9.36 -27.41
N ALA A 209 1.20 8.84 -26.23
CA ALA A 209 0.77 9.38 -24.94
C ALA A 209 1.28 10.82 -24.75
N GLY A 210 2.57 11.05 -24.97
CA GLY A 210 3.18 12.39 -24.86
C GLY A 210 2.56 13.38 -25.84
N VAL A 211 2.48 13.03 -27.13
CA VAL A 211 1.90 13.88 -28.17
C VAL A 211 0.45 14.23 -27.84
N THR A 212 -0.37 13.24 -27.47
CA THR A 212 -1.77 13.50 -27.10
C THR A 212 -1.89 14.30 -25.80
N GLY A 213 -0.98 14.10 -24.86
CA GLY A 213 -0.90 14.91 -23.65
C GLY A 213 -0.56 16.38 -23.89
N THR A 214 0.11 16.70 -24.99
CA THR A 214 0.41 18.09 -25.37
C THR A 214 -0.76 18.80 -26.06
N VAL A 215 -1.84 18.09 -26.42
CA VAL A 215 -2.96 18.65 -27.21
C VAL A 215 -3.63 19.81 -26.48
N PRO A 216 -4.01 19.70 -25.19
CA PRO A 216 -4.62 20.82 -24.48
C PRO A 216 -3.71 22.05 -24.45
N VAL A 217 -2.41 21.85 -24.24
CA VAL A 217 -1.41 22.92 -24.25
C VAL A 217 -1.35 23.61 -25.62
N ALA A 218 -1.34 22.86 -26.73
CA ALA A 218 -1.38 23.44 -28.08
C ALA A 218 -2.66 24.22 -28.36
N LEU A 219 -3.79 23.86 -27.74
CA LEU A 219 -5.07 24.53 -27.97
C LEU A 219 -5.23 25.81 -27.14
N THR A 220 -4.51 25.93 -26.03
CA THR A 220 -4.65 27.03 -25.07
C THR A 220 -3.52 28.06 -25.11
N THR A 221 -2.50 27.85 -25.95
CA THR A 221 -1.31 28.71 -26.03
C THR A 221 -1.26 29.46 -27.35
N GLU A 222 -0.71 30.68 -27.32
CA GLU A 222 -0.55 31.48 -28.55
C GLU A 222 0.46 30.85 -29.50
N ALA A 223 1.50 30.21 -28.95
CA ALA A 223 2.50 29.49 -29.75
C ALA A 223 1.99 28.13 -30.29
N GLY A 224 0.82 27.67 -29.87
CA GLY A 224 0.11 26.52 -30.42
C GLY A 224 0.95 25.24 -30.46
N TRP A 225 1.02 24.59 -31.62
CA TRP A 225 1.81 23.36 -31.80
C TRP A 225 3.33 23.54 -31.60
N ARG A 226 3.86 24.77 -31.66
CA ARG A 226 5.27 25.02 -31.32
C ARG A 226 5.52 24.81 -29.84
N SER A 227 4.56 25.15 -28.97
CA SER A 227 4.59 24.86 -27.54
C SER A 227 4.60 23.36 -27.27
N SER A 228 3.80 22.58 -28.00
CA SER A 228 3.82 21.12 -27.92
C SER A 228 5.16 20.52 -28.34
N ALA A 229 5.71 20.99 -29.46
CA ALA A 229 7.01 20.51 -29.93
C ALA A 229 8.13 20.84 -28.94
N ALA A 230 8.16 22.06 -28.41
CA ALA A 230 9.12 22.47 -27.41
C ALA A 230 8.93 21.70 -26.09
N SER A 231 7.70 21.44 -25.63
CA SER A 231 7.45 20.62 -24.43
C SER A 231 7.90 19.17 -24.59
N LEU A 232 7.65 18.57 -25.77
CA LEU A 232 8.10 17.21 -26.06
C LEU A 232 9.61 17.11 -26.20
N LEU A 233 10.25 18.12 -26.79
CA LEU A 233 11.67 18.13 -27.10
C LEU A 233 12.53 18.81 -26.04
N ILE A 234 11.96 19.16 -24.88
CA ILE A 234 12.69 19.88 -23.82
C ILE A 234 13.34 21.16 -24.42
N GLY A 235 12.60 21.82 -25.31
CA GLY A 235 13.00 23.07 -25.95
C GLY A 235 12.72 24.27 -25.06
N THR A 236 13.16 25.44 -25.50
CA THR A 236 12.92 26.68 -24.77
C THR A 236 11.43 26.92 -24.58
N PRO A 237 10.94 27.14 -23.34
CA PRO A 237 9.55 27.47 -23.10
C PRO A 237 9.18 28.80 -23.81
N PRO A 238 8.01 28.89 -24.46
CA PRO A 238 7.48 30.15 -24.95
C PRO A 238 7.34 31.17 -23.81
N ALA A 239 7.35 32.47 -24.13
CA ALA A 239 7.32 33.53 -23.13
C ALA A 239 6.12 33.42 -22.17
N GLU A 240 4.97 32.95 -22.65
CA GLU A 240 3.75 32.72 -21.83
C GLU A 240 3.95 31.67 -20.70
N PHE A 241 5.00 30.84 -20.78
CA PHE A 241 5.39 29.88 -19.74
C PHE A 241 6.52 30.39 -18.84
N THR A 242 7.16 31.52 -19.19
CA THR A 242 8.25 32.12 -18.40
C THR A 242 7.79 33.34 -17.60
N VAL A 243 6.65 33.94 -17.94
CA VAL A 243 6.06 35.01 -17.12
C VAL A 243 5.35 34.40 -15.91
N ILE A 244 5.94 34.60 -14.72
CA ILE A 244 5.33 34.25 -13.43
C ILE A 244 4.20 35.26 -13.16
N ILE A 245 3.03 35.01 -13.72
CA ILE A 245 1.79 35.64 -13.26
C ILE A 245 1.16 34.64 -12.30
N ASP A 246 0.97 35.03 -11.03
CA ASP A 246 0.31 34.25 -9.97
C ASP A 246 1.06 33.01 -9.40
N LEU A 247 2.39 33.06 -9.24
CA LEU A 247 3.22 32.04 -8.54
C LEU A 247 3.18 30.60 -9.10
N THR A 248 2.39 30.29 -10.13
CA THR A 248 2.37 28.96 -10.74
C THR A 248 3.21 28.94 -12.03
N SER A 249 4.46 28.50 -11.94
CA SER A 249 5.20 28.09 -13.15
C SER A 249 4.45 26.92 -13.78
N ARG A 250 3.86 27.10 -14.97
CA ARG A 250 3.21 26.00 -15.68
C ARG A 250 4.26 24.94 -16.05
N PRO A 251 4.09 23.66 -15.67
CA PRO A 251 5.03 22.62 -16.03
C PRO A 251 5.07 22.44 -17.55
N PHE A 252 6.20 22.80 -18.16
CA PHE A 252 6.37 22.83 -19.61
C PHE A 252 7.26 21.67 -20.13
N SER A 253 8.42 21.44 -19.52
CA SER A 253 9.43 20.49 -20.05
C SER A 253 9.20 19.01 -19.68
N TYR A 254 8.02 18.64 -19.21
CA TYR A 254 7.78 17.33 -18.60
C TYR A 254 7.19 16.27 -19.54
N LEU A 255 6.57 16.66 -20.66
CA LEU A 255 5.82 15.72 -21.51
C LEU A 255 6.73 14.79 -22.34
N GLY A 256 7.94 15.25 -22.71
CA GLY A 256 8.97 14.42 -23.34
C GLY A 256 9.48 13.30 -22.45
N PRO A 257 10.08 13.60 -21.28
CA PRO A 257 10.48 12.60 -20.29
C PRO A 257 9.32 11.70 -19.85
N TRP A 258 8.12 12.25 -19.70
CA TRP A 258 6.93 11.47 -19.36
C TRP A 258 6.55 10.46 -20.45
N ALA A 259 6.70 10.80 -21.74
CA ALA A 259 6.50 9.84 -22.82
C ALA A 259 7.45 8.64 -22.72
N LEU A 260 8.68 8.85 -22.27
CA LEU A 260 9.64 7.76 -22.02
C LEU A 260 9.22 6.89 -20.83
N LEU A 261 8.74 7.50 -19.73
CA LEU A 261 8.17 6.77 -18.59
C LEU A 261 6.98 5.90 -19.04
N MET A 262 6.11 6.43 -19.90
CA MET A 262 4.98 5.71 -20.48
C MET A 262 5.42 4.54 -21.38
N ALA A 263 6.57 4.65 -22.06
CA ALA A 263 7.17 3.51 -22.75
C ALA A 263 7.59 2.41 -21.76
N GLY A 264 8.16 2.78 -20.60
CA GLY A 264 8.46 1.86 -19.50
C GLY A 264 7.21 1.14 -18.97
N PHE A 265 6.12 1.86 -18.69
CA PHE A 265 4.84 1.25 -18.29
C PHE A 265 4.24 0.36 -19.39
N THR A 266 4.44 0.70 -20.67
CA THR A 266 4.04 -0.18 -21.77
C THR A 266 4.81 -1.49 -21.73
N ALA A 267 6.13 -1.42 -21.52
CA ALA A 267 6.98 -2.60 -21.37
C ALA A 267 6.55 -3.46 -20.16
N LEU A 268 6.18 -2.83 -19.03
CA LEU A 268 5.64 -3.51 -17.86
C LEU A 268 4.36 -4.28 -18.20
N ALA A 269 3.40 -3.62 -18.85
CA ALA A 269 2.13 -4.23 -19.25
C ALA A 269 2.31 -5.39 -20.24
N LEU A 270 3.19 -5.21 -21.23
CA LEU A 270 3.53 -6.23 -22.23
C LEU A 270 4.22 -7.42 -21.59
N ALA A 271 5.25 -7.19 -20.77
CA ALA A 271 5.98 -8.25 -20.07
C ALA A 271 5.09 -9.03 -19.11
N TYR A 272 4.15 -8.34 -18.44
CA TYR A 272 3.12 -8.94 -17.60
C TYR A 272 2.16 -9.83 -18.40
N GLY A 273 1.54 -9.30 -19.47
CA GLY A 273 0.53 -10.01 -20.24
C GLY A 273 1.07 -11.17 -21.10
N LEU A 274 2.36 -11.12 -21.47
CA LEU A 274 3.05 -12.16 -22.23
C LEU A 274 3.77 -13.20 -21.35
N ALA A 275 3.80 -12.99 -20.04
CA ALA A 275 4.45 -13.91 -19.11
C ALA A 275 3.79 -15.31 -19.14
N PRO A 276 4.58 -16.40 -19.24
CA PRO A 276 4.01 -17.74 -19.14
C PRO A 276 3.45 -17.96 -17.74
N ALA A 277 2.15 -18.26 -17.65
CA ALA A 277 1.50 -18.55 -16.38
C ALA A 277 2.05 -19.85 -15.79
N VAL A 278 2.56 -19.80 -14.56
CA VAL A 278 2.91 -21.03 -13.82
C VAL A 278 1.62 -21.62 -13.25
N PRO A 279 1.27 -22.88 -13.54
CA PRO A 279 0.14 -23.54 -12.90
C PRO A 279 0.33 -23.51 -11.39
N ARG A 280 -0.50 -22.74 -10.68
CA ARG A 280 -0.56 -22.81 -9.22
C ARG A 280 -1.47 -23.99 -8.86
N THR A 281 -0.87 -25.04 -8.33
CA THR A 281 -1.60 -26.07 -7.60
C THR A 281 -2.30 -25.38 -6.42
N ALA A 282 -3.64 -25.43 -6.42
CA ALA A 282 -4.45 -24.92 -5.32
C ALA A 282 -4.14 -25.74 -4.07
N ARG A 283 -3.31 -25.19 -3.18
CA ARG A 283 -2.97 -25.84 -1.92
C ARG A 283 -4.05 -25.47 -0.91
N ALA A 284 -4.79 -26.47 -0.44
CA ALA A 284 -5.80 -26.29 0.61
C ALA A 284 -5.15 -25.60 1.81
N ALA A 285 -5.74 -24.49 2.26
CA ALA A 285 -5.34 -23.86 3.51
C ALA A 285 -5.68 -24.84 4.65
N PRO A 286 -4.73 -25.15 5.55
CA PRO A 286 -5.08 -25.93 6.73
C PRO A 286 -6.15 -25.18 7.52
N ALA A 287 -7.16 -25.90 8.01
CA ALA A 287 -8.10 -25.36 8.98
C ALA A 287 -7.31 -24.96 10.23
N GLU A 288 -7.28 -23.66 10.53
CA GLU A 288 -6.69 -23.16 11.78
C GLU A 288 -7.78 -23.26 12.84
N GLU A 289 -7.63 -24.16 13.82
CA GLU A 289 -8.39 -24.10 15.07
C GLU A 289 -7.95 -22.82 15.79
N VAL A 290 -8.77 -21.78 15.67
CA VAL A 290 -8.57 -20.54 16.40
C VAL A 290 -9.20 -20.73 17.78
N ASP A 291 -8.36 -20.91 18.80
CA ASP A 291 -8.79 -20.79 20.20
C ASP A 291 -9.36 -19.37 20.42
N ALA A 292 -10.68 -19.27 20.57
CA ALA A 292 -11.43 -18.03 20.76
C ALA A 292 -10.93 -17.18 21.97
N ALA A 293 -10.21 -17.79 22.90
CA ALA A 293 -9.70 -17.15 24.12
C ALA A 293 -8.60 -16.09 23.90
N HIS A 294 -7.91 -16.09 22.74
CA HIS A 294 -6.77 -15.19 22.49
C HIS A 294 -7.16 -13.83 21.85
N GLY A 295 -8.44 -13.59 21.54
CA GLY A 295 -8.88 -12.43 20.75
C GLY A 295 -9.01 -11.10 21.50
N THR A 296 -9.44 -11.11 22.77
CA THR A 296 -9.82 -9.89 23.51
C THR A 296 -8.71 -8.83 23.63
N PRO A 297 -7.47 -9.15 24.05
CA PRO A 297 -6.42 -8.14 24.18
C PRO A 297 -5.98 -7.55 22.82
N VAL A 298 -6.07 -8.35 21.75
CA VAL A 298 -5.76 -7.91 20.37
C VAL A 298 -6.80 -6.92 19.87
N ILE A 299 -8.08 -7.22 20.12
CA ILE A 299 -9.19 -6.33 19.75
C ILE A 299 -9.07 -5.02 20.53
N ALA A 300 -8.81 -5.11 21.84
CA ALA A 300 -8.66 -3.94 22.71
C ALA A 300 -7.50 -3.03 22.27
N ILE A 301 -6.31 -3.58 21.98
CA ILE A 301 -5.17 -2.76 21.54
C ILE A 301 -5.40 -2.18 20.15
N GLY A 302 -6.00 -2.93 19.22
CA GLY A 302 -6.36 -2.44 17.90
C GLY A 302 -7.36 -1.28 17.96
N ALA A 303 -8.42 -1.43 18.76
CA ALA A 303 -9.44 -0.40 18.95
C ALA A 303 -8.87 0.83 19.69
N GLY A 304 -8.04 0.61 20.71
CA GLY A 304 -7.35 1.68 21.44
C GLY A 304 -6.43 2.49 20.53
N CYS A 305 -5.61 1.84 19.71
CA CYS A 305 -4.76 2.53 18.73
C CYS A 305 -5.59 3.24 17.66
N ALA A 306 -6.74 2.68 17.26
CA ALA A 306 -7.63 3.34 16.32
C ALA A 306 -8.21 4.64 16.89
N ALA A 307 -8.62 4.63 18.16
CA ALA A 307 -9.09 5.81 18.87
C ALA A 307 -7.97 6.84 19.07
N VAL A 308 -6.77 6.41 19.48
CA VAL A 308 -5.60 7.29 19.61
C VAL A 308 -5.27 7.95 18.28
N GLY A 309 -5.29 7.21 17.17
CA GLY A 309 -5.09 7.75 15.83
C GLY A 309 -6.13 8.82 15.47
N VAL A 310 -7.42 8.60 15.75
CA VAL A 310 -8.45 9.63 15.48
C VAL A 310 -8.26 10.87 16.35
N VAL A 311 -7.93 10.70 17.63
CA VAL A 311 -7.69 11.83 18.54
C VAL A 311 -6.47 12.64 18.10
N ALA A 312 -5.38 11.96 17.77
CA ALA A 312 -4.15 12.58 17.27
C ALA A 312 -4.38 13.29 15.93
N TRP A 313 -5.10 12.67 15.00
CA TRP A 313 -5.47 13.28 13.72
C TRP A 313 -6.28 14.56 13.92
N ALA A 314 -7.36 14.48 14.72
CA ALA A 314 -8.24 15.61 14.98
C ALA A 314 -7.52 16.75 15.72
N TYR A 315 -6.68 16.43 16.70
CA TYR A 315 -5.85 17.39 17.42
C TYR A 315 -4.83 18.06 16.50
N THR A 316 -4.17 17.26 15.64
CA THR A 316 -3.18 17.79 14.71
C THR A 316 -3.84 18.73 13.71
N LEU A 317 -4.97 18.34 13.14
CA LEU A 317 -5.71 19.13 12.16
C LEU A 317 -6.25 20.45 12.75
N ALA A 318 -6.95 20.40 13.89
CA ALA A 318 -7.69 21.55 14.40
C ALA A 318 -6.88 22.46 15.34
N ILE A 319 -5.81 21.95 15.96
CA ILE A 319 -5.02 22.69 16.97
C ILE A 319 -3.56 22.86 16.53
N LEU A 320 -2.84 21.78 16.23
CA LEU A 320 -1.40 21.90 15.93
C LEU A 320 -1.15 22.63 14.61
N THR A 321 -1.84 22.24 13.54
CA THR A 321 -1.60 22.80 12.19
C THR A 321 -1.81 24.32 12.15
N PRO A 322 -2.93 24.86 12.68
CA PRO A 322 -3.09 26.31 12.74
C PRO A 322 -2.07 26.99 13.66
N GLY A 323 -1.74 26.35 14.79
CA GLY A 323 -0.75 26.87 15.74
C GLY A 323 0.68 26.93 15.19
N MET A 324 1.00 26.18 14.13
CA MET A 324 2.33 26.24 13.51
C MET A 324 2.62 27.60 12.88
N ALA A 325 1.61 28.34 12.42
CA ALA A 325 1.81 29.68 11.87
C ALA A 325 2.30 30.67 12.93
N GLU A 326 1.82 30.55 14.17
CA GLU A 326 2.26 31.38 15.29
C GLU A 326 3.69 31.02 15.72
N VAL A 327 4.02 29.73 15.72
CA VAL A 327 5.36 29.23 16.06
C VAL A 327 6.38 29.67 15.00
N ALA A 328 6.02 29.57 13.72
CA ALA A 328 6.80 30.06 12.59
C ALA A 328 7.13 31.55 12.72
N ALA A 329 6.14 32.38 13.08
CA ALA A 329 6.34 33.81 13.26
C ALA A 329 7.24 34.17 14.46
N ALA A 330 7.29 33.32 15.49
CA ALA A 330 8.01 33.60 16.73
C ALA A 330 9.43 33.02 16.78
N ALA A 331 9.76 32.06 15.92
CA ALA A 331 11.01 31.31 16.00
C ALA A 331 12.13 31.94 15.16
N PRO A 332 13.39 31.89 15.63
CA PRO A 332 14.49 32.68 15.08
C PRO A 332 15.02 32.16 13.73
N ILE A 333 14.84 30.86 13.44
CA ILE A 333 15.26 30.22 12.19
C ILE A 333 14.18 29.20 11.83
N VAL A 334 13.05 29.62 11.30
CA VAL A 334 12.05 28.67 10.79
C VAL A 334 11.89 28.79 9.30
N ILE A 335 12.14 27.68 8.63
CA ILE A 335 11.61 27.42 7.30
C ILE A 335 10.18 26.93 7.54
N ASP A 336 9.17 27.78 7.31
CA ASP A 336 7.74 27.49 7.53
C ASP A 336 7.31 26.12 6.97
N GLY A 337 7.98 25.69 5.90
CA GLY A 337 7.79 24.40 5.26
C GLY A 337 8.01 23.19 6.17
N GLU A 338 9.05 23.18 7.01
CA GLU A 338 9.41 22.01 7.84
C GLU A 338 8.33 21.70 8.90
N LEU A 339 7.82 22.72 9.59
CA LEU A 339 6.80 22.57 10.62
C LEU A 339 5.44 22.16 10.04
N MET A 340 5.10 22.74 8.88
CA MET A 340 3.87 22.37 8.16
C MET A 340 3.95 20.95 7.59
N MET A 341 5.12 20.52 7.13
CA MET A 341 5.35 19.13 6.74
C MET A 341 5.23 18.18 7.93
N TRP A 342 5.84 18.50 9.08
CA TRP A 342 5.78 17.66 10.28
C TRP A 342 4.33 17.44 10.73
N THR A 343 3.53 18.50 10.83
CA THR A 343 2.10 18.34 11.18
C THR A 343 1.33 17.55 10.14
N SER A 344 1.64 17.69 8.85
CA SER A 344 1.02 16.90 7.78
C SER A 344 1.37 15.41 7.90
N GLU A 345 2.63 15.08 8.20
CA GLU A 345 3.03 13.70 8.45
C GLU A 345 2.39 13.12 9.70
N LEU A 346 2.20 13.90 10.76
CA LEU A 346 1.47 13.45 11.94
C LEU A 346 0.00 13.14 11.61
N ARG A 347 -0.66 13.91 10.75
CA ARG A 347 -2.02 13.62 10.29
C ARG A 347 -2.07 12.31 9.52
N ILE A 348 -1.19 12.11 8.53
CA ILE A 348 -1.16 10.86 7.74
C ILE A 348 -0.80 9.65 8.62
N THR A 349 0.17 9.80 9.52
CA THR A 349 0.58 8.75 10.47
C THR A 349 -0.60 8.35 11.37
N SER A 350 -1.36 9.33 11.84
CA SER A 350 -2.56 9.11 12.65
C SER A 350 -3.63 8.34 11.89
N ILE A 351 -3.87 8.70 10.62
CA ILE A 351 -4.83 8.00 9.75
C ILE A 351 -4.39 6.55 9.49
N LEU A 352 -3.10 6.34 9.21
CA LEU A 352 -2.53 5.01 9.02
C LEU A 352 -2.64 4.18 10.30
N LEU A 353 -2.33 4.75 11.46
CA LEU A 353 -2.50 4.09 12.75
C LEU A 353 -3.97 3.69 12.97
N THR A 354 -4.93 4.55 12.62
CA THR A 354 -6.35 4.21 12.69
C THR A 354 -6.74 3.07 11.77
N ALA A 355 -6.27 3.07 10.52
CA ALA A 355 -6.55 2.01 9.57
C ALA A 355 -5.95 0.67 10.03
N LEU A 356 -4.70 0.65 10.51
CA LEU A 356 -4.04 -0.56 11.00
C LEU A 356 -4.64 -1.06 12.32
N GLY A 357 -4.99 -0.13 13.22
CA GLY A 357 -5.69 -0.43 14.48
C GLY A 357 -7.03 -1.11 14.21
N LEU A 358 -7.82 -0.57 13.28
CA LEU A 358 -9.10 -1.15 12.89
C LEU A 358 -8.93 -2.49 12.15
N LEU A 359 -7.89 -2.64 11.30
CA LEU A 359 -7.57 -3.91 10.65
C LEU A 359 -7.31 -5.02 11.67
N ILE A 360 -6.54 -4.72 12.72
CA ILE A 360 -6.24 -5.66 13.81
C ILE A 360 -7.47 -5.91 14.68
N ALA A 361 -8.21 -4.86 15.04
CA ALA A 361 -9.39 -4.97 15.90
C ALA A 361 -10.55 -5.75 15.27
N THR A 362 -10.58 -5.79 13.93
CA THR A 362 -11.62 -6.49 13.17
C THR A 362 -11.10 -7.76 12.49
N ALA A 363 -9.89 -8.22 12.81
CA ALA A 363 -9.21 -9.30 12.08
C ALA A 363 -10.01 -10.62 12.03
N ASP A 364 -10.86 -10.87 13.03
CA ASP A 364 -11.76 -12.02 13.16
C ASP A 364 -13.11 -11.85 12.41
N ARG A 365 -13.33 -10.70 11.79
CA ARG A 365 -14.53 -10.38 11.04
C ARG A 365 -14.42 -10.78 9.58
N ARG A 366 -15.56 -10.67 8.88
CA ARG A 366 -15.69 -11.07 7.48
C ARG A 366 -14.88 -10.20 6.52
N TYR A 367 -14.79 -8.89 6.78
CA TYR A 367 -14.18 -7.92 5.86
C TYR A 367 -13.26 -6.89 6.54
N PRO A 368 -12.23 -7.30 7.32
CA PRO A 368 -11.35 -6.36 8.04
C PRO A 368 -10.55 -5.43 7.13
N ALA A 369 -10.10 -5.91 5.97
CA ALA A 369 -9.39 -5.07 5.01
C ALA A 369 -10.30 -3.95 4.48
N ALA A 370 -11.58 -4.26 4.18
CA ALA A 370 -12.54 -3.25 3.75
C ALA A 370 -12.84 -2.25 4.87
N ALA A 371 -12.92 -2.71 6.12
CA ALA A 371 -13.07 -1.84 7.29
C ALA A 371 -11.93 -0.82 7.39
N ALA A 372 -10.69 -1.29 7.29
CA ALA A 372 -9.50 -0.44 7.33
C ALA A 372 -9.46 0.56 6.16
N LEU A 373 -9.83 0.13 4.94
CA LEU A 373 -9.89 1.00 3.77
C LEU A 373 -10.98 2.07 3.89
N VAL A 374 -12.16 1.72 4.39
CA VAL A 374 -13.26 2.67 4.61
C VAL A 374 -12.89 3.70 5.66
N ALA A 375 -12.30 3.27 6.78
CA ALA A 375 -11.86 4.19 7.83
C ALA A 375 -10.70 5.10 7.35
N GLY A 376 -9.66 4.53 6.75
CA GLY A 376 -8.52 5.29 6.25
C GLY A 376 -8.89 6.25 5.11
N GLY A 377 -9.63 5.77 4.11
CA GLY A 377 -10.10 6.59 3.00
C GLY A 377 -11.11 7.66 3.43
N GLY A 378 -12.01 7.33 4.36
CA GLY A 378 -12.94 8.29 4.95
C GLY A 378 -12.24 9.38 5.74
N LEU A 379 -11.21 9.04 6.53
CA LEU A 379 -10.39 10.01 7.24
C LEU A 379 -9.53 10.87 6.30
N LEU A 380 -8.96 10.31 5.23
CA LEU A 380 -8.25 11.10 4.21
C LEU A 380 -9.17 12.10 3.52
N ALA A 381 -10.38 11.67 3.15
CA ALA A 381 -11.38 12.56 2.55
C ALA A 381 -11.84 13.64 3.52
N ALA A 382 -12.10 13.27 4.79
CA ALA A 382 -12.44 14.23 5.84
C ALA A 382 -11.29 15.22 6.08
N ASN A 383 -10.04 14.74 6.10
CA ASN A 383 -8.86 15.57 6.27
C ASN A 383 -8.78 16.64 5.17
N ALA A 384 -8.88 16.23 3.90
CA ALA A 384 -8.87 17.15 2.76
C ALA A 384 -10.00 18.18 2.83
N ALA A 385 -11.21 17.77 3.18
CA ALA A 385 -12.35 18.67 3.29
C ALA A 385 -12.20 19.67 4.45
N LEU A 386 -11.89 19.18 5.65
CA LEU A 386 -11.79 20.00 6.85
C LEU A 386 -10.59 20.95 6.82
N TYR A 387 -9.46 20.53 6.22
CA TYR A 387 -8.29 21.38 6.05
C TYR A 387 -8.60 22.59 5.16
N ARG A 388 -9.29 22.37 4.03
CA ARG A 388 -9.72 23.45 3.12
C ARG A 388 -10.76 24.38 3.74
N MET A 389 -11.59 23.87 4.65
CA MET A 389 -12.52 24.68 5.42
C MET A 389 -11.84 25.51 6.51
N GLN A 390 -10.53 25.34 6.73
CA GLN A 390 -9.75 26.01 7.77
C GLN A 390 -10.41 25.91 9.15
N LEU A 391 -10.91 24.71 9.49
CA LEU A 391 -11.57 24.48 10.77
C LEU A 391 -10.53 24.41 11.90
N THR A 392 -10.52 25.44 12.75
CA THR A 392 -9.55 25.59 13.85
C THR A 392 -10.20 25.57 15.23
N GLY A 393 -9.38 25.39 16.25
CA GLY A 393 -9.77 25.51 17.65
C GLY A 393 -10.68 24.36 18.14
N VAL A 394 -11.33 24.59 19.29
CA VAL A 394 -12.13 23.57 19.98
C VAL A 394 -13.34 23.12 19.15
N ALA A 395 -13.96 24.03 18.39
CA ALA A 395 -15.08 23.70 17.51
C ALA A 395 -14.63 22.79 16.36
N GLY A 396 -13.53 23.13 15.68
CA GLY A 396 -12.91 22.28 14.65
C GLY A 396 -12.54 20.90 15.19
N LEU A 397 -11.97 20.84 16.40
CA LEU A 397 -11.62 19.58 17.07
C LEU A 397 -12.84 18.68 17.29
N ARG A 398 -13.97 19.23 17.76
CA ARG A 398 -15.22 18.46 17.97
C ARG A 398 -15.75 17.90 16.66
N ILE A 399 -15.76 18.69 15.59
CA ILE A 399 -16.21 18.26 14.26
C ILE A 399 -15.30 17.16 13.72
N ALA A 400 -13.98 17.34 13.82
CA ALA A 400 -13.02 16.33 13.40
C ALA A 400 -13.21 15.02 14.18
N LEU A 401 -13.29 15.07 15.51
CA LEU A 401 -13.55 13.88 16.34
C LEU A 401 -14.85 13.16 15.95
N LEU A 402 -15.93 13.91 15.68
CA LEU A 402 -17.19 13.32 15.24
C LEU A 402 -17.03 12.60 13.90
N LEU A 403 -16.41 13.22 12.91
CA LEU A 403 -16.17 12.59 11.60
C LEU A 403 -15.24 11.39 11.70
N GLY A 404 -14.21 11.44 12.55
CA GLY A 404 -13.35 10.29 12.81
C GLY A 404 -14.09 9.14 13.48
N ALA A 405 -14.99 9.43 14.43
CA ALA A 405 -15.87 8.43 15.03
C ALA A 405 -16.80 7.80 13.99
N VAL A 406 -17.39 8.60 13.10
CA VAL A 406 -18.22 8.11 11.98
C VAL A 406 -17.40 7.18 11.07
N ALA A 407 -16.16 7.55 10.73
CA ALA A 407 -15.28 6.72 9.90
C ALA A 407 -14.96 5.35 10.55
N ILE A 408 -14.66 5.33 11.86
CA ILE A 408 -14.45 4.08 12.61
C ILE A 408 -15.72 3.23 12.63
N VAL A 409 -16.87 3.82 12.94
CA VAL A 409 -18.16 3.11 13.03
C VAL A 409 -18.55 2.54 11.66
N ALA A 410 -18.38 3.31 10.58
CA ALA A 410 -18.62 2.86 9.22
C ALA A 410 -17.69 1.70 8.84
N GLY A 411 -16.39 1.82 9.13
CA GLY A 411 -15.44 0.73 8.90
C GLY A 411 -15.81 -0.53 9.70
N TRP A 412 -16.15 -0.39 10.98
CA TRP A 412 -16.58 -1.49 11.84
C TRP A 412 -17.85 -2.19 11.35
N ALA A 413 -18.81 -1.42 10.83
CA ALA A 413 -20.03 -1.94 10.22
C ALA A 413 -19.72 -2.74 8.93
N VAL A 414 -18.84 -2.21 8.08
CA VAL A 414 -18.38 -2.88 6.85
C VAL A 414 -17.65 -4.18 7.14
N ALA A 415 -16.90 -4.26 8.25
CA ALA A 415 -16.23 -5.48 8.68
C ALA A 415 -17.19 -6.69 8.81
N GLY A 416 -18.48 -6.43 9.11
CA GLY A 416 -19.51 -7.45 9.25
C GLY A 416 -19.37 -8.28 10.53
N ARG A 417 -20.17 -9.34 10.65
CA ARG A 417 -20.11 -10.26 11.80
C ARG A 417 -18.97 -11.27 11.67
N ALA A 418 -18.51 -11.77 12.82
CA ALA A 418 -17.42 -12.73 12.93
C ALA A 418 -17.68 -13.99 12.10
N ARG A 419 -16.61 -14.52 11.50
CA ARG A 419 -16.62 -15.78 10.75
C ARG A 419 -15.24 -16.40 10.94
N ASN A 420 -15.12 -17.73 10.96
CA ASN A 420 -13.86 -18.45 11.17
C ASN A 420 -12.86 -18.20 10.02
N TRP A 421 -12.27 -17.00 9.98
CA TRP A 421 -11.31 -16.53 8.99
C TRP A 421 -9.93 -16.51 9.64
N PRO A 422 -8.83 -16.62 8.87
CA PRO A 422 -7.47 -16.62 9.40
C PRO A 422 -7.08 -15.22 9.88
N ALA A 423 -7.63 -14.81 11.03
CA ALA A 423 -7.43 -13.50 11.67
C ALA A 423 -5.95 -13.14 11.78
N ARG A 424 -5.13 -14.15 12.04
CA ARG A 424 -3.68 -14.06 12.13
C ARG A 424 -3.02 -13.41 10.92
N ARG A 425 -3.52 -13.61 9.70
CA ARG A 425 -2.92 -13.00 8.49
C ARG A 425 -3.11 -11.48 8.50
N TYR A 426 -4.31 -11.01 8.85
CA TYR A 426 -4.58 -9.58 8.97
C TYR A 426 -3.77 -8.94 10.09
N VAL A 427 -3.66 -9.65 11.22
CA VAL A 427 -2.82 -9.21 12.34
C VAL A 427 -1.35 -9.12 11.92
N VAL A 428 -0.82 -10.08 11.15
CA VAL A 428 0.56 -10.00 10.63
C VAL A 428 0.75 -8.77 9.75
N VAL A 429 -0.20 -8.46 8.85
CA VAL A 429 -0.11 -7.26 8.01
C VAL A 429 -0.07 -6.00 8.89
N GLY A 430 -1.00 -5.90 9.85
CA GLY A 430 -1.07 -4.77 10.78
C GLY A 430 0.19 -4.61 11.63
N VAL A 431 0.62 -5.68 12.29
CA VAL A 431 1.79 -5.73 13.17
C VAL A 431 3.07 -5.37 12.42
N PHE A 432 3.31 -5.98 11.27
CA PHE A 432 4.54 -5.74 10.51
C PHE A 432 4.60 -4.31 9.98
N THR A 433 3.49 -3.80 9.47
CA THR A 433 3.41 -2.41 8.97
C THR A 433 3.58 -1.42 10.12
N ALA A 434 2.89 -1.63 11.25
CA ALA A 434 3.00 -0.75 12.42
C ALA A 434 4.41 -0.74 13.00
N ALA A 435 5.07 -1.91 13.10
CA ALA A 435 6.42 -2.03 13.62
C ALA A 435 7.45 -1.21 12.82
N VAL A 436 7.34 -1.21 11.49
CA VAL A 436 8.32 -0.50 10.63
C VAL A 436 7.92 0.95 10.42
N ALA A 437 6.66 1.24 10.06
CA ALA A 437 6.26 2.56 9.60
C ALA A 437 6.02 3.56 10.76
N MET A 438 5.45 3.14 11.89
CA MET A 438 5.07 4.09 12.95
C MET A 438 6.27 4.73 13.65
N PRO A 439 7.36 4.00 13.97
CA PRO A 439 8.54 4.62 14.57
C PRO A 439 9.24 5.65 13.67
N MET A 440 9.01 5.61 12.35
CA MET A 440 9.59 6.58 11.41
C MET A 440 9.11 8.01 11.67
N VAL A 441 7.98 8.20 12.35
CA VAL A 441 7.51 9.54 12.74
C VAL A 441 8.50 10.27 13.65
N LEU A 442 9.40 9.54 14.34
CA LEU A 442 10.47 10.10 15.15
C LEU A 442 11.63 10.68 14.34
N LEU A 443 11.66 10.45 13.03
CA LEU A 443 12.58 11.13 12.12
C LEU A 443 12.14 12.57 11.85
N GLN A 444 10.88 12.90 12.16
CA GLN A 444 10.45 14.29 12.13
C GLN A 444 11.07 15.04 13.31
N GLY A 445 11.72 16.16 12.99
CA GLY A 445 12.36 17.03 13.96
C GLY A 445 12.65 18.39 13.32
N ALA A 446 12.79 19.41 14.17
CA ALA A 446 13.31 20.71 13.76
C ALA A 446 14.74 20.85 14.29
N SER A 447 15.49 21.84 13.79
CA SER A 447 16.81 22.16 14.36
C SER A 447 16.71 22.39 15.88
N GLY A 448 17.76 22.00 16.64
CA GLY A 448 17.83 22.18 18.10
C GLY A 448 17.51 23.60 18.57
N ILE A 449 17.79 24.59 17.72
CA ILE A 449 17.53 26.03 17.93
C ILE A 449 16.02 26.32 18.05
N ASN A 450 15.17 25.58 17.33
CA ASN A 450 13.72 25.79 17.32
C ASN A 450 12.99 25.04 18.45
N HIS A 451 13.63 24.05 19.08
CA HIS A 451 13.00 23.21 20.12
C HIS A 451 12.34 23.97 21.29
N PRO A 452 12.84 25.13 21.76
CA PRO A 452 12.18 25.92 22.80
C PRO A 452 10.84 26.53 22.36
N TYR A 453 10.66 26.78 21.07
CA TYR A 453 9.47 27.41 20.49
C TYR A 453 8.40 26.39 20.07
N LEU A 454 8.79 25.12 19.93
CA LEU A 454 7.86 24.06 19.55
C LEU A 454 6.81 23.81 20.65
N PRO A 455 5.52 23.75 20.30
CA PRO A 455 4.49 23.49 21.28
C PRO A 455 4.63 22.06 21.80
N LEU A 456 4.45 21.90 23.12
CA LEU A 456 4.54 20.60 23.78
C LEU A 456 3.66 19.53 23.12
N GLY A 457 2.47 19.94 22.63
CA GLY A 457 1.56 19.07 21.90
C GLY A 457 2.17 18.39 20.69
N LEU A 458 3.05 19.07 19.93
CA LEU A 458 3.70 18.49 18.75
C LEU A 458 4.60 17.31 19.13
N LYS A 459 5.43 17.49 20.17
CA LYS A 459 6.32 16.45 20.69
C LYS A 459 5.51 15.30 21.27
N VAL A 460 4.50 15.60 22.10
CA VAL A 460 3.64 14.58 22.73
C VAL A 460 2.89 13.75 21.68
N THR A 461 2.34 14.37 20.64
CA THR A 461 1.64 13.65 19.57
C THR A 461 2.60 12.77 18.77
N THR A 462 3.80 13.26 18.44
CA THR A 462 4.84 12.49 17.72
C THR A 462 5.22 11.22 18.50
N VAL A 463 5.54 11.38 19.79
CA VAL A 463 5.91 10.26 20.66
C VAL A 463 4.73 9.32 20.89
N GLY A 464 3.54 9.88 21.14
CA GLY A 464 2.32 9.11 21.37
C GLY A 464 1.96 8.20 20.19
N LEU A 465 2.09 8.70 18.96
CA LEU A 465 1.87 7.90 17.74
C LEU A 465 2.92 6.79 17.59
N ALA A 466 4.20 7.10 17.80
CA ALA A 466 5.26 6.10 17.75
C ALA A 466 5.04 4.98 18.78
N VAL A 467 4.74 5.35 20.04
CA VAL A 467 4.44 4.40 21.12
C VAL A 467 3.20 3.56 20.80
N ALA A 468 2.12 4.18 20.33
CA ALA A 468 0.91 3.46 19.95
C ALA A 468 1.19 2.45 18.82
N GLY A 469 2.00 2.81 17.83
CA GLY A 469 2.44 1.90 16.78
C GLY A 469 3.27 0.72 17.28
N VAL A 470 4.21 0.98 18.20
CA VAL A 470 5.00 -0.06 18.87
C VAL A 470 4.09 -1.03 19.64
N LEU A 471 3.11 -0.51 20.39
CA LEU A 471 2.15 -1.33 21.12
C LEU A 471 1.26 -2.14 20.18
N LEU A 472 0.80 -1.53 19.08
CA LEU A 472 0.00 -2.17 18.05
C LEU A 472 0.76 -3.33 17.37
N ALA A 473 2.09 -3.28 17.33
CA ALA A 473 2.92 -4.35 16.84
C ALA A 473 3.22 -5.43 17.91
N ALA A 474 3.70 -5.01 19.08
CA ALA A 474 4.23 -5.92 20.09
C ALA A 474 3.14 -6.73 20.81
N VAL A 475 2.02 -6.10 21.19
CA VAL A 475 0.96 -6.77 21.95
C VAL A 475 0.32 -7.92 21.15
N PRO A 476 -0.14 -7.73 19.89
CA PRO A 476 -0.70 -8.84 19.14
C PRO A 476 0.33 -9.93 18.82
N ALA A 477 1.60 -9.57 18.61
CA ALA A 477 2.65 -10.56 18.36
C ALA A 477 2.92 -11.46 19.57
N VAL A 478 2.90 -10.92 20.79
CA VAL A 478 3.03 -11.68 22.04
C VAL A 478 1.80 -12.56 22.28
N VAL A 479 0.59 -12.03 22.04
CA VAL A 479 -0.66 -12.79 22.24
C VAL A 479 -0.78 -13.94 21.24
N TYR A 480 -0.44 -13.71 19.97
CA TYR A 480 -0.45 -14.75 18.92
C TYR A 480 0.85 -15.56 18.85
N ALA A 481 1.75 -15.41 19.83
CA ALA A 481 2.95 -16.22 19.90
C ALA A 481 2.56 -17.69 20.05
N ARG A 482 3.10 -18.56 19.18
CA ARG A 482 2.76 -20.00 19.24
C ARG A 482 3.25 -20.71 20.49
N ARG A 483 4.29 -20.17 21.14
CA ARG A 483 4.78 -20.67 22.43
C ARG A 483 4.42 -19.65 23.48
N ARG A 484 3.99 -20.12 24.65
CA ARG A 484 3.77 -19.26 25.81
C ARG A 484 5.05 -18.47 26.07
N VAL A 485 4.97 -17.17 25.88
CA VAL A 485 6.05 -16.25 26.22
C VAL A 485 5.99 -16.06 27.74
N PRO A 486 7.09 -16.30 28.48
CA PRO A 486 7.08 -16.05 29.91
C PRO A 486 6.82 -14.56 30.17
N VAL A 487 6.02 -14.26 31.20
CA VAL A 487 5.63 -12.90 31.58
C VAL A 487 6.79 -11.89 31.58
N PRO A 488 7.97 -12.17 32.18
CA PRO A 488 9.07 -11.21 32.13
C PRO A 488 9.59 -10.94 30.71
N ALA A 489 9.60 -11.93 29.82
CA ALA A 489 9.98 -11.72 28.43
C ALA A 489 8.91 -10.95 27.65
N ALA A 490 7.62 -11.17 27.94
CA ALA A 490 6.54 -10.37 27.36
C ALA A 490 6.63 -8.90 27.79
N ILE A 491 6.89 -8.65 29.07
CA ILE A 491 7.12 -7.30 29.61
C ILE A 491 8.34 -6.66 28.92
N ALA A 492 9.45 -7.38 28.78
CA ALA A 492 10.64 -6.84 28.11
C ALA A 492 10.39 -6.54 26.62
N LEU A 493 9.71 -7.43 25.90
CA LEU A 493 9.41 -7.27 24.47
C LEU A 493 8.48 -6.10 24.16
N ILE A 494 7.59 -5.74 25.10
CA ILE A 494 6.68 -4.60 24.95
C ILE A 494 7.33 -3.34 25.53
N GLY A 495 7.85 -3.42 26.75
CA GLY A 495 8.35 -2.28 27.52
C GLY A 495 9.65 -1.71 26.96
N LEU A 496 10.62 -2.54 26.55
CA LEU A 496 11.91 -2.03 26.07
C LEU A 496 11.76 -1.16 24.82
N PRO A 497 11.05 -1.57 23.74
CA PRO A 497 10.84 -0.70 22.59
C PRO A 497 10.13 0.61 22.95
N VAL A 498 9.12 0.57 23.83
CA VAL A 498 8.40 1.78 24.29
C VAL A 498 9.34 2.71 25.05
N VAL A 499 10.13 2.19 25.99
CA VAL A 499 11.10 3.00 26.76
C VAL A 499 12.13 3.62 25.82
N VAL A 500 12.68 2.87 24.87
CA VAL A 500 13.65 3.44 23.92
C VAL A 500 12.99 4.50 23.03
N THR A 501 11.76 4.29 22.54
CA THR A 501 11.01 5.31 21.79
C THR A 501 10.82 6.59 22.60
N VAL A 502 10.41 6.48 23.88
CA VAL A 502 10.20 7.64 24.75
C VAL A 502 11.51 8.35 25.06
N VAL A 503 12.57 7.61 25.40
CA VAL A 503 13.89 8.17 25.71
C VAL A 503 14.50 8.84 24.48
N ALA A 504 14.45 8.19 23.31
CA ALA A 504 14.97 8.73 22.05
C ALA A 504 14.30 10.06 21.67
N ALA A 505 13.02 10.23 21.99
CA ALA A 505 12.28 11.46 21.72
C ALA A 505 12.39 12.52 22.83
N ALA A 506 12.72 12.11 24.06
CA ALA A 506 12.91 13.02 25.19
C ALA A 506 14.28 13.73 25.15
N ILE A 507 15.28 13.11 24.52
CA ILE A 507 16.60 13.71 24.33
C ILE A 507 16.49 14.78 23.23
N PRO A 508 16.72 16.07 23.53
CA PRO A 508 16.70 17.13 22.54
C PRO A 508 17.88 17.00 21.57
N ALA A 509 17.69 17.41 20.32
CA ALA A 509 18.79 17.56 19.37
C ALA A 509 19.76 18.65 19.86
N GLY A 510 21.06 18.50 19.56
CA GLY A 510 22.05 19.52 19.89
C GLY A 510 21.72 20.85 19.19
N THR A 511 22.02 21.99 19.83
CA THR A 511 21.76 23.32 19.26
C THR A 511 22.55 23.62 17.99
N GLU A 512 23.60 22.84 17.71
CA GLU A 512 24.45 22.95 16.51
C GLU A 512 24.12 21.91 15.43
N GLU A 513 23.23 20.95 15.71
CA GLU A 513 22.90 19.89 14.76
C GLU A 513 21.75 20.32 13.83
N HIS A 514 22.03 20.35 12.53
CA HIS A 514 21.02 20.32 11.46
C HIS A 514 20.41 18.92 11.26
N ALA A 515 20.77 17.94 12.10
CA ALA A 515 20.33 16.56 11.99
C ALA A 515 19.11 16.27 12.89
N THR A 516 18.35 15.23 12.55
CA THR A 516 17.12 14.72 13.21
C THR A 516 17.31 14.23 14.66
N GLY A 517 18.45 14.53 15.30
CA GLY A 517 18.76 14.18 16.69
C GLY A 517 18.67 12.69 17.02
N SER A 518 18.47 12.37 18.30
CA SER A 518 18.33 11.01 18.84
C SER A 518 17.08 10.26 18.37
N GLY A 519 16.12 10.94 17.72
CA GLY A 519 14.91 10.33 17.16
C GLY A 519 15.19 9.24 16.12
N ALA A 520 16.31 9.36 15.39
CA ALA A 520 16.78 8.35 14.45
C ALA A 520 17.05 6.98 15.10
N ALA A 521 17.50 6.96 16.36
CA ALA A 521 17.71 5.71 17.09
C ALA A 521 16.38 4.99 17.39
N GLY A 522 15.35 5.75 17.74
CA GLY A 522 13.99 5.23 17.94
C GLY A 522 13.38 4.70 16.63
N ALA A 523 13.57 5.42 15.53
CA ALA A 523 13.12 4.98 14.20
C ALA A 523 13.84 3.69 13.76
N ALA A 524 15.15 3.60 13.92
CA ALA A 524 15.96 2.45 13.51
C ALA A 524 15.55 1.13 14.19
N LEU A 525 14.90 1.19 15.37
CA LEU A 525 14.38 0.01 16.07
C LEU A 525 13.13 -0.60 15.45
N GLY A 526 12.46 0.09 14.53
CA GLY A 526 11.24 -0.41 13.90
C GLY A 526 11.44 -1.71 13.14
N LEU A 527 12.52 -1.84 12.36
CA LEU A 527 12.80 -3.07 11.60
C LEU A 527 13.22 -4.25 12.49
N PRO A 528 14.12 -4.09 13.49
CA PRO A 528 14.35 -5.11 14.50
C PRO A 528 13.06 -5.59 15.18
N LEU A 529 12.18 -4.67 15.58
CA LEU A 529 10.88 -5.01 16.16
C LEU A 529 10.02 -5.81 15.19
N ALA A 530 9.97 -5.45 13.91
CA ALA A 530 9.25 -6.19 12.88
C ALA A 530 9.79 -7.63 12.70
N VAL A 531 11.11 -7.81 12.76
CA VAL A 531 11.73 -9.15 12.70
C VAL A 531 11.35 -10.00 13.91
N VAL A 532 11.41 -9.42 15.12
CA VAL A 532 11.09 -10.12 16.37
C VAL A 532 9.60 -10.50 16.43
N THR A 533 8.71 -9.56 16.09
CA THR A 533 7.25 -9.82 16.04
C THR A 533 6.92 -10.92 15.02
N MET A 534 7.55 -10.90 13.84
CA MET A 534 7.43 -11.99 12.87
C MET A 534 7.98 -13.33 13.38
N ALA A 535 9.08 -13.31 14.13
CA ALA A 535 9.66 -14.53 14.72
C ALA A 535 8.71 -15.19 15.71
N LEU A 536 7.98 -14.40 16.51
CA LEU A 536 6.97 -14.85 17.46
C LEU A 536 5.75 -15.44 16.74
N MET A 537 5.33 -14.80 15.65
CA MET A 537 4.12 -15.17 14.91
C MET A 537 4.34 -16.28 13.88
N ARG A 538 5.57 -16.63 13.48
CA ARG A 538 5.81 -17.63 12.41
C ARG A 538 5.90 -19.07 12.95
N ARG A 539 5.38 -20.04 12.18
CA ARG A 539 5.49 -21.48 12.47
C ARG A 539 6.91 -21.98 12.13
N HIS A 540 7.73 -22.26 13.14
CA HIS A 540 9.06 -22.84 12.94
C HIS A 540 8.95 -24.34 12.61
N ARG A 541 9.66 -24.81 11.57
CA ARG A 541 9.87 -26.25 11.34
C ARG A 541 10.59 -26.83 12.57
N SER A 542 10.38 -28.10 12.89
CA SER A 542 10.95 -28.85 14.03
C SER A 542 12.49 -29.00 14.00
N ARG A 543 13.23 -28.07 13.38
CA ARG A 543 14.69 -28.03 13.46
C ARG A 543 15.13 -27.66 14.87
N ALA A 544 16.33 -28.13 15.25
CA ALA A 544 16.96 -27.90 16.55
C ALA A 544 16.75 -26.45 17.04
N ARG A 545 16.15 -26.32 18.24
CA ARG A 545 15.66 -25.03 18.80
C ARG A 545 16.72 -23.93 18.77
N GLY A 546 17.99 -24.27 19.03
CA GLY A 546 19.11 -23.32 19.04
C GLY A 546 19.40 -22.66 17.68
N ARG A 547 19.32 -23.41 16.57
CA ARG A 547 19.60 -22.87 15.23
C ARG A 547 18.55 -21.85 14.78
N THR A 548 17.31 -22.05 15.18
CA THR A 548 16.21 -21.13 14.86
C THR A 548 16.35 -19.84 15.65
N ALA A 549 16.66 -19.92 16.95
CA ALA A 549 16.91 -18.73 17.77
C ALA A 549 18.10 -17.92 17.25
N ALA A 550 19.22 -18.58 16.92
CA ALA A 550 20.40 -17.93 16.37
C ALA A 550 20.11 -17.21 15.04
N LEU A 551 19.31 -17.82 14.17
CA LEU A 551 18.93 -17.22 12.88
C LEU A 551 18.04 -15.98 13.03
N TRP A 552 17.09 -15.98 13.96
CA TRP A 552 16.27 -14.78 14.22
C TRP A 552 17.05 -13.70 14.95
N ALA A 553 17.97 -14.06 15.85
CA ALA A 553 18.91 -13.12 16.44
C ALA A 553 19.78 -12.47 15.35
N ALA A 554 20.34 -13.26 14.43
CA ALA A 554 21.12 -12.77 13.30
C ALA A 554 20.30 -11.83 12.40
N PHE A 555 19.04 -12.16 12.09
CA PHE A 555 18.16 -11.26 11.34
C PHE A 555 17.82 -9.98 12.10
N THR A 556 17.66 -10.05 13.42
CA THR A 556 17.39 -8.86 14.25
C THR A 556 18.59 -7.93 14.28
N VAL A 557 19.81 -8.48 14.36
CA VAL A 557 21.05 -7.69 14.28
C VAL A 557 21.22 -7.10 12.88
N ALA A 558 21.01 -7.90 11.83
CA ALA A 558 21.08 -7.42 10.44
C ALA A 558 19.98 -6.40 10.09
N ALA A 559 18.89 -6.34 10.87
CA ALA A 559 17.82 -5.38 10.67
C ALA A 559 18.22 -3.93 11.00
N LEU A 560 19.21 -3.71 11.87
CA LEU A 560 19.71 -2.36 12.17
C LEU A 560 20.29 -1.66 10.92
N PRO A 561 21.30 -2.22 10.22
CA PRO A 561 21.80 -1.59 8.99
C PRO A 561 20.77 -1.62 7.86
N ALA A 562 19.89 -2.62 7.81
CA ALA A 562 18.82 -2.67 6.82
C ALA A 562 17.74 -1.60 7.05
N ALA A 563 17.55 -1.09 8.28
CA ALA A 563 16.64 0.01 8.55
C ALA A 563 17.07 1.29 7.83
N VAL A 564 18.39 1.54 7.70
CA VAL A 564 18.92 2.64 6.89
C VAL A 564 18.54 2.48 5.41
N VAL A 565 18.65 1.26 4.88
CA VAL A 565 18.24 0.96 3.49
C VAL A 565 16.74 1.18 3.31
N ILE A 566 15.89 0.76 4.26
CA ILE A 566 14.44 1.00 4.22
C ILE A 566 14.12 2.48 4.34
N LEU A 567 14.88 3.24 5.12
CA LEU A 567 14.72 4.68 5.25
C LEU A 567 15.08 5.38 3.95
N VAL A 568 16.23 5.06 3.35
CA VAL A 568 16.67 5.61 2.05
C VAL A 568 15.68 5.26 0.96
N ILE A 569 15.30 3.98 0.83
CA ILE A 569 14.34 3.55 -0.19
C ILE A 569 12.96 4.13 0.12
N GLY A 570 12.44 3.98 1.33
CA GLY A 570 11.10 4.45 1.69
C GLY A 570 10.94 5.96 1.59
N THR A 571 11.95 6.74 1.96
CA THR A 571 11.87 8.21 1.98
C THR A 571 12.21 8.81 0.63
N LEU A 572 13.24 8.32 -0.07
CA LEU A 572 13.66 8.88 -1.36
C LEU A 572 12.89 8.27 -2.53
N LEU A 573 12.82 6.93 -2.60
CA LEU A 573 12.19 6.21 -3.71
C LEU A 573 10.66 6.39 -3.74
N PHE A 574 10.04 6.55 -2.57
CA PHE A 574 8.59 6.75 -2.46
C PHE A 574 8.24 8.18 -2.06
N SER A 575 9.14 9.15 -2.30
CA SER A 575 8.91 10.58 -2.05
C SER A 575 7.68 11.13 -2.77
N PHE A 576 7.28 10.53 -3.90
CA PHE A 576 6.04 10.90 -4.60
C PHE A 576 4.76 10.59 -3.80
N VAL A 577 4.81 9.63 -2.86
CA VAL A 577 3.65 9.24 -2.03
C VAL A 577 3.23 10.35 -1.07
N PRO A 578 4.12 10.91 -0.22
CA PRO A 578 3.76 12.06 0.60
C PRO A 578 3.38 13.28 -0.25
N THR A 579 4.03 13.52 -1.41
CA THR A 579 3.60 14.59 -2.34
C THR A 579 2.14 14.42 -2.78
N ALA A 580 1.75 13.22 -3.21
CA ALA A 580 0.37 12.94 -3.62
C ALA A 580 -0.62 13.08 -2.45
N LEU A 581 -0.24 12.60 -1.26
CA LEU A 581 -1.11 12.71 -0.09
C LEU A 581 -1.30 14.17 0.35
N PHE A 582 -0.21 14.95 0.47
CA PHE A 582 -0.29 16.36 0.84
C PHE A 582 -1.09 17.19 -0.18
N ALA A 583 -0.94 16.89 -1.47
CA ALA A 583 -1.75 17.50 -2.52
C ALA A 583 -3.25 17.19 -2.36
N ILE A 584 -3.61 15.94 -2.00
CA ILE A 584 -5.00 15.59 -1.69
C ILE A 584 -5.51 16.42 -0.51
N GLU A 585 -4.69 16.61 0.54
CA GLU A 585 -5.05 17.46 1.68
C GLU A 585 -5.31 18.92 1.26
N GLY A 586 -4.72 19.37 0.15
CA GLY A 586 -4.74 20.76 -0.31
C GLY A 586 -3.57 21.58 0.23
N GLY A 587 -2.50 20.91 0.71
CA GLY A 587 -1.22 21.54 1.05
C GLY A 587 -0.19 21.35 -0.07
N GLY A 588 0.88 22.16 -0.03
CA GLY A 588 2.07 21.98 -0.86
C GLY A 588 3.15 21.17 -0.13
N TYR A 589 3.94 20.40 -0.88
CA TYR A 589 5.14 19.76 -0.32
C TYR A 589 6.21 20.84 -0.09
N SER A 590 6.67 21.03 1.14
CA SER A 590 7.76 21.98 1.40
C SER A 590 9.05 21.49 0.74
N HIS A 591 9.71 22.34 -0.04
CA HIS A 591 10.95 21.98 -0.74
C HIS A 591 12.09 21.51 0.19
N ASP A 592 12.02 21.84 1.48
CA ASP A 592 13.12 21.63 2.44
C ASP A 592 12.90 20.45 3.41
N GLY A 593 11.78 19.71 3.27
CA GLY A 593 11.42 18.63 4.19
C GLY A 593 11.39 17.24 3.54
N LEU A 594 11.71 16.19 4.30
CA LEU A 594 11.52 14.79 3.91
C LEU A 594 10.44 14.11 4.75
N SER A 595 9.41 13.59 4.10
CA SER A 595 8.39 12.79 4.78
C SER A 595 8.67 11.29 4.68
N SER A 596 8.76 10.62 5.83
CA SER A 596 9.25 9.24 5.90
C SER A 596 8.12 8.21 6.04
N VAL A 597 7.12 8.47 6.87
CA VAL A 597 6.07 7.49 7.20
C VAL A 597 5.28 7.04 5.97
N PRO A 598 4.76 7.93 5.09
CA PRO A 598 3.92 7.50 3.98
C PRO A 598 4.67 6.65 2.95
N GLY A 599 5.90 7.05 2.62
CA GLY A 599 6.76 6.33 1.69
C GLY A 599 7.20 4.96 2.23
N VAL A 600 7.59 4.89 3.51
CA VAL A 600 7.90 3.61 4.18
C VAL A 600 6.67 2.71 4.25
N ALA A 601 5.48 3.24 4.56
CA ALA A 601 4.25 2.46 4.59
C ALA A 601 3.90 1.87 3.21
N ALA A 602 4.07 2.64 2.14
CA ALA A 602 3.85 2.18 0.76
C ALA A 602 4.80 1.04 0.37
N LEU A 603 6.06 1.09 0.82
CA LEU A 603 7.04 0.03 0.61
C LEU A 603 6.72 -1.24 1.44
N ILE A 604 6.32 -1.07 2.70
CA ILE A 604 6.21 -2.17 3.66
C ILE A 604 4.89 -2.94 3.53
N LEU A 605 3.79 -2.28 3.21
CA LEU A 605 2.47 -2.92 3.14
C LEU A 605 2.43 -4.13 2.18
N PRO A 606 2.99 -4.08 0.96
CA PRO A 606 3.06 -5.25 0.08
C PRO A 606 3.93 -6.38 0.63
N ILE A 607 5.04 -6.04 1.30
CA ILE A 607 5.93 -7.01 1.95
C ILE A 607 5.17 -7.69 3.10
N ALA A 608 4.46 -6.93 3.91
CA ALA A 608 3.62 -7.42 5.00
C ALA A 608 2.56 -8.42 4.50
N VAL A 609 1.89 -8.10 3.38
CA VAL A 609 0.93 -8.99 2.73
C VAL A 609 1.60 -10.28 2.24
N ALA A 610 2.77 -10.17 1.59
CA ALA A 610 3.51 -11.34 1.13
C ALA A 610 3.99 -12.24 2.29
N LEU A 611 4.37 -11.63 3.42
CA LEU A 611 4.71 -12.34 4.65
C LEU A 611 3.50 -13.03 5.27
N ALA A 612 2.36 -12.34 5.37
CA ALA A 612 1.12 -12.88 5.90
C ALA A 612 0.66 -14.15 5.17
N VAL A 613 0.80 -14.19 3.84
CA VAL A 613 0.49 -15.38 3.02
C VAL A 613 1.38 -16.59 3.36
N ARG A 614 2.56 -16.38 3.94
CA ARG A 614 3.54 -17.44 4.26
C ARG A 614 3.53 -17.90 5.71
N VAL A 615 2.74 -17.28 6.58
CA VAL A 615 2.77 -17.53 8.05
C VAL A 615 2.26 -18.92 8.42
N ASP A 616 1.40 -19.52 7.60
CA ASP A 616 0.73 -20.80 7.94
C ASP A 616 1.52 -22.06 7.58
N GLY A 617 2.63 -21.90 6.82
CA GLY A 617 3.47 -23.01 6.41
C GLY A 617 2.79 -23.97 5.42
N GLU A 618 3.62 -24.76 4.74
CA GLU A 618 3.17 -25.84 3.87
C GLU A 618 2.50 -26.95 4.71
N SER A 619 1.25 -27.31 4.38
CA SER A 619 0.64 -28.54 4.91
C SER A 619 1.55 -29.74 4.58
N PRO A 620 1.71 -30.71 5.50
CA PRO A 620 2.19 -32.02 5.10
C PRO A 620 1.30 -32.48 3.96
N VAL A 621 1.92 -32.91 2.86
CA VAL A 621 1.20 -33.63 1.82
C VAL A 621 0.55 -34.80 2.54
N VAL A 622 -0.77 -34.76 2.70
CA VAL A 622 -1.53 -35.96 3.06
C VAL A 622 -1.17 -36.92 1.95
N ALA A 623 -0.32 -37.90 2.26
CA ALA A 623 -0.12 -39.02 1.37
C ALA A 623 -1.53 -39.53 1.11
N GLY A 624 -2.02 -39.37 -0.13
CA GLY A 624 -3.32 -39.91 -0.51
C GLY A 624 -3.37 -41.37 -0.08
N PRO A 625 -4.54 -41.90 0.28
CA PRO A 625 -4.67 -43.30 0.64
C PRO A 625 -3.96 -44.12 -0.43
N ARG A 626 -2.87 -44.80 -0.04
CA ARG A 626 -2.23 -45.78 -0.90
C ARG A 626 -3.33 -46.79 -1.16
N TRP A 627 -3.89 -46.73 -2.36
CA TRP A 627 -4.77 -47.77 -2.86
C TRP A 627 -3.90 -49.02 -2.93
N SER A 628 -3.94 -49.86 -1.90
CA SER A 628 -3.38 -51.20 -1.94
C SER A 628 -4.35 -52.04 -2.77
N PRO A 629 -3.94 -52.64 -3.90
CA PRO A 629 -4.80 -53.49 -4.71
C PRO A 629 -5.18 -54.83 -4.04
N GLU A 630 -4.91 -55.02 -2.75
CA GLU A 630 -5.04 -56.29 -2.05
C GLU A 630 -6.32 -56.38 -1.22
N VAL A 631 -7.50 -56.21 -1.84
CA VAL A 631 -8.74 -56.87 -1.37
C VAL A 631 -9.65 -57.12 -2.58
N ALA A 632 -9.23 -58.08 -3.40
CA ALA A 632 -10.11 -58.83 -4.30
C ALA A 632 -9.47 -60.20 -4.53
N ALA A 633 -9.59 -61.06 -3.51
CA ALA A 633 -9.46 -62.51 -3.63
C ALA A 633 -10.44 -63.13 -2.63
#